data_AF-A0A3Q4HAC0-F1
#
_entry.id   AF-A0A3Q4HAC0-F1
#
_cell.length_a   1.000
_cell.length_b   1.000
_cell.length_c   1.000
_cell.angle_alpha   90.00
_cell.angle_beta   90.00
_cell.angle_gamma   90.00
#
_symmetry.space_group_name_H-M   'P 1'
#
loop_
_entity.id
_entity.type
_entity.pdbx_description
1 polymer ?
#
loop_
_entity_poly.entity_id
_entity_poly.type
_entity_poly.pdbx_seq_one_letter_code
_entity_poly.pdbx_strand_id
1 'polypeptide(L)'
;SATNLLLSLYRNCIGQKFAMTELQVVVALTLLRFRLTPGVNPELGSSRVRRLPQIVLRAEGGLWLQLEPLNTPKLNKQSEE
;
A
#
# COMPACT_ATOMS: atom_id res chain seq x y z
N SER A 1 29.87 -11.51 13.71
CA SER A 1 31.00 -10.88 13.02
C SER A 1 30.49 -9.68 12.23
N ALA A 2 31.00 -8.48 12.49
CA ALA A 2 30.57 -7.21 11.89
C ALA A 2 30.58 -7.23 10.34
N THR A 3 31.35 -8.13 9.74
CA THR A 3 31.42 -8.39 8.31
C THR A 3 30.10 -8.89 7.71
N ASN A 4 29.32 -9.71 8.43
CA ASN A 4 28.02 -10.20 7.95
C ASN A 4 26.94 -9.11 7.96
N LEU A 5 27.02 -8.19 8.92
CA LEU A 5 26.12 -7.03 8.99
C LEU A 5 26.43 -6.05 7.84
N LEU A 6 27.71 -5.82 7.55
CA LEU A 6 28.16 -4.97 6.43
C LEU A 6 27.75 -5.54 5.06
N LEU A 7 27.84 -6.86 4.88
CA LEU A 7 27.37 -7.52 3.65
C LEU A 7 25.84 -7.42 3.49
N SER A 8 25.10 -7.54 4.61
CA SER A 8 23.64 -7.35 4.62
C SER A 8 23.24 -5.92 4.24
N LEU A 9 24.05 -4.91 4.58
CA LEU A 9 23.81 -3.53 4.16
C LEU A 9 23.98 -3.33 2.64
N TYR A 10 24.87 -4.10 1.99
CA TYR A 10 25.15 -4.00 0.56
C TYR A 10 24.16 -4.80 -0.32
N ARG A 11 23.44 -5.76 0.24
CA ARG A 11 22.42 -6.56 -0.48
C ARG A 11 21.00 -6.01 -0.35
N ASN A 12 20.87 -4.69 -0.28
CA ASN A 12 19.56 -4.03 -0.29
C ASN A 12 19.02 -3.84 -1.71
N CYS A 13 17.71 -3.64 -1.83
CA CYS A 13 17.09 -3.30 -3.10
C CYS A 13 17.45 -1.85 -3.49
N ILE A 14 18.08 -1.66 -4.66
CA ILE A 14 18.42 -0.32 -5.18
C ILE A 14 17.18 0.56 -5.37
N GLY A 15 16.03 -0.06 -5.70
CA GLY A 15 14.76 0.60 -5.89
C GLY A 15 13.97 0.86 -4.60
N GLN A 16 14.51 0.53 -3.42
CA GLN A 16 13.75 0.61 -2.17
C GLN A 16 13.20 2.01 -1.89
N LYS A 17 14.01 3.05 -2.07
CA LYS A 17 13.57 4.43 -1.85
C LYS A 17 12.50 4.86 -2.86
N PHE A 18 12.71 4.53 -4.13
CA PHE A 18 11.75 4.82 -5.19
C PHE A 18 10.40 4.14 -4.92
N ALA A 19 10.40 2.84 -4.65
CA ALA A 19 9.19 2.08 -4.34
C ALA A 19 8.46 2.60 -3.10
N MET A 20 9.19 3.02 -2.06
CA MET A 20 8.58 3.60 -0.86
C MET A 20 7.96 4.97 -1.14
N THR A 21 8.59 5.82 -1.95
CA THR A 21 8.00 7.11 -2.35
C THR A 21 6.73 6.91 -3.15
N GLU A 22 6.72 6.00 -4.13
CA GLU A 22 5.50 5.67 -4.87
C GLU A 22 4.39 5.18 -3.95
N LEU A 23 4.72 4.26 -3.02
CA LEU A 23 3.75 3.75 -2.06
C LEU A 23 3.19 4.86 -1.17
N GLN A 24 4.02 5.78 -0.69
CA GLN A 24 3.58 6.93 0.11
C GLN A 24 2.60 7.83 -0.65
N VAL A 25 2.92 8.16 -1.91
CA VAL A 25 2.06 9.00 -2.76
C VAL A 25 0.71 8.32 -2.99
N VAL A 26 0.72 7.04 -3.38
CA VAL A 26 -0.50 6.28 -3.62
C VAL A 26 -1.35 6.20 -2.35
N VAL A 27 -0.75 5.81 -1.22
CA VAL A 27 -1.47 5.70 0.07
C VAL A 27 -2.06 7.04 0.49
N ALA A 28 -1.30 8.13 0.39
CA ALA A 28 -1.78 9.46 0.77
C ALA A 28 -2.97 9.90 -0.10
N LEU A 29 -2.86 9.77 -1.42
CA LEU A 29 -3.94 10.14 -2.33
C LEU A 29 -5.17 9.25 -2.18
N THR A 30 -4.98 7.96 -1.92
CA THR A 30 -6.07 7.02 -1.66
C THR A 30 -6.82 7.41 -0.38
N LEU A 31 -6.10 7.67 0.72
CA LEU A 31 -6.71 8.05 2.00
C LEU A 31 -7.33 9.45 1.99
N LEU A 32 -6.85 10.36 1.15
CA LEU A 32 -7.47 11.68 0.97
C LEU A 32 -8.83 11.60 0.27
N ARG A 33 -9.02 10.61 -0.60
CA ARG A 33 -10.21 10.47 -1.45
C ARG A 33 -11.21 9.45 -0.95
N PHE A 34 -10.76 8.47 -0.16
CA PHE A 34 -11.59 7.32 0.23
C PHE A 34 -11.36 6.93 1.69
N ARG A 35 -12.45 6.56 2.36
CA ARG A 35 -12.43 5.73 3.57
C ARG A 35 -12.33 4.27 3.14
N LEU A 36 -11.36 3.54 3.69
CA LEU A 36 -11.13 2.13 3.40
C LEU A 36 -11.61 1.28 4.57
N THR A 37 -12.39 0.24 4.28
CA THR A 37 -12.79 -0.79 5.26
C THR A 37 -12.50 -2.19 4.69
N PRO A 38 -12.28 -3.22 5.55
CA PRO A 38 -12.10 -4.58 5.07
C PRO A 38 -13.31 -5.07 4.28
N GLY A 39 -13.10 -5.58 3.08
CA GLY A 39 -14.14 -6.20 2.26
C GLY A 39 -14.29 -7.69 2.55
N VAL A 40 -15.37 -8.28 2.06
CA VAL A 40 -15.60 -9.73 2.08
C VAL A 40 -15.24 -10.29 0.71
N ASN A 41 -14.42 -11.33 0.65
CA ASN A 41 -14.15 -12.04 -0.59
C ASN A 41 -15.44 -12.74 -1.07
N PRO A 42 -15.98 -12.45 -2.26
CA PRO A 42 -17.21 -13.06 -2.76
C PRO A 42 -17.09 -14.56 -3.04
N GLU A 43 -15.88 -15.08 -3.29
CA GLU A 43 -15.65 -16.51 -3.53
C GLU A 43 -15.54 -17.31 -2.23
N LEU A 44 -14.97 -16.70 -1.17
CA LEU A 44 -14.72 -17.37 0.12
C LEU A 44 -15.73 -17.01 1.22
N GLY A 45 -16.52 -15.95 1.03
CA GLY A 45 -17.45 -15.42 2.03
C GLY A 45 -16.76 -14.90 3.31
N SER A 46 -15.45 -14.64 3.26
CA SER A 46 -14.64 -14.28 4.43
C SER A 46 -13.75 -13.07 4.13
N SER A 47 -13.47 -12.27 5.15
CA SER A 47 -12.49 -11.16 5.11
C SER A 47 -11.07 -11.60 5.49
N ARG A 48 -10.85 -12.89 5.80
CA ARG A 48 -9.55 -13.41 6.20
C ARG A 48 -8.58 -13.42 5.02
N VAL A 49 -7.48 -12.67 5.15
CA VAL A 49 -6.37 -12.66 4.19
C VAL A 49 -5.41 -13.80 4.49
N ARG A 50 -5.08 -14.60 3.47
CA ARG A 50 -4.07 -15.67 3.55
C ARG A 50 -2.89 -15.35 2.64
N ARG A 51 -1.70 -15.75 3.06
CA ARG A 51 -0.44 -15.54 2.31
C ARG A 51 -0.27 -16.64 1.27
N LEU A 52 -0.03 -16.24 0.03
CA LEU A 52 0.40 -17.12 -1.05
C LEU A 52 1.92 -16.95 -1.26
N PRO A 53 2.75 -17.88 -0.73
CA PRO A 53 4.20 -17.78 -0.86
C PRO A 53 4.62 -18.06 -2.32
N GLN A 54 5.09 -17.02 -2.99
CA GLN A 54 5.71 -17.07 -4.32
C GLN A 54 6.99 -16.22 -4.29
N ILE A 55 7.66 -16.06 -5.44
CA ILE A 55 8.83 -15.16 -5.58
C ILE A 55 8.51 -13.75 -5.05
N VAL A 56 7.28 -13.28 -5.26
CA VAL A 56 6.71 -12.12 -4.59
C VAL A 56 5.54 -12.59 -3.72
N LEU A 57 5.52 -12.23 -2.44
CA LEU A 57 4.41 -12.58 -1.54
C LEU A 57 3.11 -11.96 -2.05
N ARG A 58 2.07 -12.80 -2.23
CA ARG A 58 0.73 -12.36 -2.64
C ARG A 58 -0.31 -12.75 -1.59
N ALA A 59 -1.50 -12.16 -1.69
CA ALA A 59 -2.67 -12.63 -0.97
C ALA A 59 -3.39 -13.71 -1.80
N GLU A 60 -3.76 -14.83 -1.18
CA GLU A 60 -4.63 -15.84 -1.80
C GLU A 60 -5.99 -15.20 -2.12
N GLY A 61 -6.43 -15.27 -3.39
CA GLY A 61 -7.72 -14.68 -3.80
C GLY A 61 -7.81 -13.16 -3.74
N GLY A 62 -6.68 -12.46 -3.53
CA GLY A 62 -6.60 -11.00 -3.49
C GLY A 62 -6.85 -10.37 -2.11
N LEU A 63 -6.81 -9.04 -2.06
CA LEU A 63 -7.13 -8.22 -0.89
C LEU A 63 -8.41 -7.44 -1.16
N TRP A 64 -9.50 -7.86 -0.53
CA TRP A 64 -10.80 -7.25 -0.71
C TRP A 64 -10.98 -6.07 0.24
N LEU A 65 -11.36 -4.92 -0.31
CA LEU A 65 -11.55 -3.67 0.41
C LEU A 65 -12.85 -3.02 -0.08
N GLN A 66 -13.59 -2.42 0.84
CA GLN A 66 -14.70 -1.54 0.52
C GLN A 66 -14.19 -0.09 0.60
N LEU A 67 -14.51 0.68 -0.44
CA LEU A 67 -14.08 2.08 -0.57
C LEU A 67 -15.32 2.96 -0.55
N GLU A 68 -15.31 3.94 0.34
CA GLU A 68 -16.34 4.98 0.43
C GLU A 68 -15.69 6.33 0.09
N PRO A 69 -16.14 7.04 -0.96
CA PRO A 69 -15.60 8.36 -1.28
C PRO A 69 -15.75 9.32 -0.09
N LEU A 70 -14.69 10.09 0.16
CA LEU A 70 -14.75 11.19 1.11
C LEU A 70 -15.33 12.42 0.39
N ASN A 71 -16.26 13.12 1.04
CA ASN A 71 -16.68 14.45 0.61
C ASN A 71 -15.51 15.41 0.84
N THR A 72 -14.59 15.51 -0.13
CA THR A 72 -13.45 16.42 -0.02
C THR A 72 -13.96 17.86 -0.17
N PRO A 73 -13.84 18.74 0.84
CA PRO A 73 -13.98 20.17 0.58
C PRO A 73 -12.93 20.57 -0.46
N LYS A 74 -13.34 21.36 -1.47
CA LYS A 74 -12.44 21.86 -2.50
C LYS A 74 -11.24 22.50 -1.80
N LEU A 75 -10.03 22.01 -2.07
CA LEU A 75 -8.82 22.70 -1.64
C LEU A 75 -8.87 24.07 -2.31
N ASN A 76 -9.25 25.09 -1.55
CA ASN A 76 -9.38 26.45 -2.04
C ASN A 76 -8.04 26.83 -2.66
N LYS A 77 -8.04 27.05 -3.98
CA LYS A 77 -6.96 27.77 -4.65
C LYS A 77 -7.02 29.21 -4.16
N GLN A 78 -6.32 29.51 -3.08
CA GLN A 78 -5.80 30.85 -2.78
C GLN A 78 -4.30 30.69 -3.00
N SER A 79 -3.64 31.23 -4.01
CA SER A 79 -3.69 32.54 -4.71
C SER A 79 -3.54 32.30 -6.23
N GLU A 80 -4.32 32.87 -7.16
CA GLU A 80 -4.34 34.26 -7.67
C GLU A 80 -2.97 34.95 -7.74
N GLU A 81 -2.56 35.22 -8.99
CA GLU A 81 -1.46 36.06 -9.51
C GLU A 81 0.01 35.62 -9.31
#